data_AF-A0A355PL82-F1
#
_entry.id   AF-A0A355PL82-F1
#
_cell.length_a   1.000
_cell.length_b   1.000
_cell.length_c   1.000
_cell.angle_alpha   90.00
_cell.angle_beta   90.00
_cell.angle_gamma   90.00
#
_symmetry.space_group_name_H-M   'P 1'
#
loop_
_entity.id
_entity.type
_entity.pdbx_description
1 polymer ?
#
loop_
_entity_poly.entity_id
_entity_poly.type
_entity_poly.pdbx_seq_one_letter_code
_entity_poly.pdbx_strand_id
1 'polypeptide(L)'
;GAFPALNARPAEVLREWLQQITDTLDDYNAQNPQQPAAPFAVNQIVHPTNDRLDHDVALCAEFKVPLIITSLHAPNRVVEQVHAYGGMVFHDVTTLRHAKKAIDAGVDGLILVCHGAGGHAGRLNPFAFVAEVRQFYDGPLVLAGAITKGEQIAAAQALGVDMVYMGTRFIATQQANAQPAYKQMVLEAAAGDIVYTNLFTGVHGNYLRQSIEQAGMDPEALPEGDKSAMRYGSGGSSKAKAWRDIWGAGQGVGGITTLNSVADEIATLRADYQQALDQLRRR
;
A
#
# COMPACT_ATOMS: atom_id res chain seq x y z
N GLY A 1 8.21 -4.69 -6.67
CA GLY A 1 7.70 -3.79 -5.60
C GLY A 1 6.55 -2.96 -6.13
N ALA A 2 5.95 -2.07 -5.32
CA ALA A 2 4.82 -1.24 -5.75
C ALA A 2 4.99 0.23 -5.35
N PHE A 3 4.46 1.16 -6.14
CA PHE A 3 4.46 2.59 -5.80
C PHE A 3 3.18 3.32 -6.24
N PRO A 4 2.75 4.39 -5.56
CA PRO A 4 1.63 5.23 -6.01
C PRO A 4 2.02 6.17 -7.15
N ALA A 5 1.25 6.20 -8.24
CA ALA A 5 1.49 7.09 -9.39
C ALA A 5 1.49 8.58 -8.99
N LEU A 6 0.64 8.97 -8.04
CA LEU A 6 0.54 10.34 -7.53
C LEU A 6 1.76 10.83 -6.75
N ASN A 7 2.72 9.94 -6.43
CA ASN A 7 3.99 10.34 -5.82
C ASN A 7 4.97 10.91 -6.85
N ALA A 8 4.84 10.54 -8.12
CA ALA A 8 5.59 11.18 -9.20
C ALA A 8 5.04 12.59 -9.40
N ARG A 9 5.75 13.60 -8.90
CA ARG A 9 5.32 15.01 -8.96
C ARG A 9 6.47 15.85 -9.50
N PRO A 10 6.24 16.67 -10.54
CA PRO A 10 5.00 16.81 -11.34
C PRO A 10 4.65 15.54 -12.16
N ALA A 11 3.52 15.55 -12.89
CA ALA A 11 2.93 14.32 -13.47
C ALA A 11 3.85 13.60 -14.48
N GLU A 12 4.62 14.36 -15.24
CA GLU A 12 5.59 13.91 -16.23
C GLU A 12 6.69 13.00 -15.65
N VAL A 13 6.99 13.14 -14.36
CA VAL A 13 7.98 12.32 -13.65
C VAL A 13 7.58 10.83 -13.66
N LEU A 14 6.28 10.51 -13.82
CA LEU A 14 5.82 9.13 -13.85
C LEU A 14 6.43 8.35 -15.03
N ARG A 15 6.56 8.99 -16.21
CA ARG A 15 7.19 8.36 -17.38
C ARG A 15 8.65 8.03 -17.09
N GLU A 16 9.39 8.93 -16.47
CA GLU A 16 10.80 8.72 -16.13
C GLU A 16 10.95 7.53 -15.19
N TRP A 17 10.09 7.41 -14.17
CA TRP A 17 10.10 6.27 -13.25
C TRP A 17 9.77 4.95 -13.96
N LEU A 18 8.74 4.94 -14.81
CA LEU A 18 8.36 3.75 -15.58
C LEU A 18 9.46 3.31 -16.54
N GLN A 19 10.10 4.26 -17.23
CA GLN A 19 11.24 3.98 -18.11
C GLN A 19 12.41 3.40 -17.32
N GLN A 20 12.82 4.07 -16.24
CA GLN A 20 13.91 3.61 -15.40
C GLN A 20 13.68 2.20 -14.85
N ILE A 21 12.47 1.93 -14.33
CA ILE A 21 12.12 0.60 -13.82
C ILE A 21 12.18 -0.43 -14.94
N THR A 22 11.53 -0.17 -16.08
CA THR A 22 11.45 -1.13 -17.19
C THR A 22 12.84 -1.46 -17.73
N ASP A 23 13.66 -0.45 -18.02
CA ASP A 23 15.02 -0.64 -18.53
C ASP A 23 15.88 -1.43 -17.54
N THR A 24 15.82 -1.08 -16.26
CA THR A 24 16.60 -1.76 -15.21
C THR A 24 16.19 -3.25 -15.10
N LEU A 25 14.90 -3.54 -15.19
CA LEU A 25 14.40 -4.92 -15.11
C LEU A 25 14.73 -5.70 -16.38
N ASP A 26 14.65 -5.10 -17.55
CA ASP A 26 14.99 -5.74 -18.83
C ASP A 26 16.49 -6.07 -18.89
N ASP A 27 17.36 -5.14 -18.48
CA ASP A 27 18.81 -5.37 -18.37
C ASP A 27 19.12 -6.50 -17.39
N TYR A 28 18.45 -6.51 -16.23
CA TYR A 28 18.59 -7.59 -15.25
C TYR A 28 18.14 -8.93 -15.82
N ASN A 29 16.98 -8.97 -16.50
CA ASN A 29 16.41 -10.19 -17.08
C ASN A 29 17.30 -10.76 -18.19
N ALA A 30 17.88 -9.91 -19.03
CA ALA A 30 18.82 -10.31 -20.07
C ALA A 30 20.08 -10.96 -19.48
N GLN A 31 20.55 -10.46 -18.33
CA GLN A 31 21.70 -11.01 -17.61
C GLN A 31 21.35 -12.25 -16.75
N ASN A 32 20.08 -12.41 -16.36
CA ASN A 32 19.61 -13.46 -15.45
C ASN A 32 18.42 -14.26 -16.02
N PRO A 33 18.55 -14.90 -17.19
CA PRO A 33 17.41 -15.52 -17.88
C PRO A 33 16.77 -16.70 -17.12
N GLN A 34 17.51 -17.33 -16.20
CA GLN A 34 17.01 -18.42 -15.35
C GLN A 34 16.33 -17.93 -14.07
N GLN A 35 16.52 -16.65 -13.72
CA GLN A 35 15.95 -16.03 -12.55
C GLN A 35 15.60 -14.58 -12.87
N PRO A 36 14.55 -14.36 -13.70
CA PRO A 36 14.13 -13.01 -14.04
C PRO A 36 13.67 -12.25 -12.80
N ALA A 37 13.74 -10.93 -12.86
CA ALA A 37 13.26 -10.05 -11.82
C ALA A 37 11.75 -10.23 -11.57
N ALA A 38 11.35 -10.02 -10.32
CA ALA A 38 9.95 -10.00 -9.95
C ALA A 38 9.22 -8.81 -10.60
N PRO A 39 7.95 -8.96 -10.98
CA PRO A 39 7.16 -7.86 -11.54
C PRO A 39 6.98 -6.71 -10.53
N PHE A 40 6.62 -5.54 -11.05
CA PHE A 40 6.30 -4.35 -10.26
C PHE A 40 4.84 -3.95 -10.41
N ALA A 41 4.35 -3.13 -9.49
CA ALA A 41 2.98 -2.64 -9.53
C ALA A 41 2.90 -1.12 -9.40
N VAL A 42 1.87 -0.53 -10.00
CA VAL A 42 1.57 0.90 -9.90
C VAL A 42 0.19 1.08 -9.28
N ASN A 43 0.12 1.85 -8.19
CA ASN A 43 -1.13 2.18 -7.53
C ASN A 43 -1.78 3.42 -8.15
N GLN A 44 -3.07 3.30 -8.49
CA GLN A 44 -3.94 4.29 -9.09
C GLN A 44 -5.10 4.62 -8.15
N ILE A 45 -5.23 5.88 -7.76
CA ILE A 45 -6.36 6.34 -6.96
C ILE A 45 -7.55 6.62 -7.89
N VAL A 46 -8.56 5.76 -7.84
CA VAL A 46 -9.79 5.92 -8.61
C VAL A 46 -10.70 6.86 -7.83
N HIS A 47 -10.63 8.16 -8.15
CA HIS A 47 -11.47 9.18 -7.53
C HIS A 47 -11.85 10.23 -8.57
N PRO A 48 -13.10 10.74 -8.62
CA PRO A 48 -13.54 11.73 -9.60
C PRO A 48 -12.72 13.03 -9.62
N THR A 49 -12.09 13.38 -8.50
CA THR A 49 -11.24 14.58 -8.43
C THR A 49 -9.83 14.36 -8.97
N ASN A 50 -9.39 13.11 -9.15
CA ASN A 50 -8.04 12.78 -9.61
C ASN A 50 -7.91 13.13 -11.10
N ASP A 51 -7.43 14.35 -11.36
CA ASP A 51 -7.17 14.91 -12.68
C ASP A 51 -6.06 14.19 -13.46
N ARG A 52 -5.29 13.31 -12.80
CA ARG A 52 -4.20 12.56 -13.41
C ARG A 52 -4.54 11.15 -13.82
N LEU A 53 -5.68 10.60 -13.40
CA LEU A 53 -5.98 9.18 -13.56
C LEU A 53 -5.86 8.70 -15.00
N ASP A 54 -6.49 9.40 -15.95
CA ASP A 54 -6.47 9.00 -17.36
C ASP A 54 -5.05 9.09 -17.96
N HIS A 55 -4.28 10.12 -17.59
CA HIS A 55 -2.87 10.27 -18.01
C HIS A 55 -2.00 9.14 -17.45
N ASP A 56 -2.07 8.90 -16.14
CA ASP A 56 -1.24 7.91 -15.46
C ASP A 56 -1.57 6.48 -15.94
N VAL A 57 -2.85 6.16 -16.17
CA VAL A 57 -3.28 4.85 -16.71
C VAL A 57 -2.83 4.67 -18.16
N ALA A 58 -2.88 5.71 -19.00
CA ALA A 58 -2.37 5.64 -20.37
C ALA A 58 -0.86 5.34 -20.41
N LEU A 59 -0.08 5.96 -19.52
CA LEU A 59 1.34 5.63 -19.36
C LEU A 59 1.54 4.18 -18.88
N CYS A 60 0.75 3.72 -17.91
CA CYS A 60 0.82 2.32 -17.48
C CYS A 60 0.54 1.33 -18.62
N ALA A 61 -0.38 1.65 -19.53
CA ALA A 61 -0.66 0.84 -20.70
C ALA A 61 0.47 0.86 -21.73
N GLU A 62 1.08 2.03 -21.98
CA GLU A 62 2.24 2.16 -22.87
C GLU A 62 3.42 1.30 -22.42
N PHE A 63 3.73 1.35 -21.12
CA PHE A 63 4.80 0.55 -20.50
C PHE A 63 4.37 -0.88 -20.12
N LYS A 64 3.11 -1.25 -20.42
CA LYS A 64 2.52 -2.57 -20.10
C LYS A 64 2.77 -3.00 -18.65
N VAL A 65 2.50 -2.11 -17.70
CA VAL A 65 2.73 -2.37 -16.27
C VAL A 65 2.00 -3.67 -15.85
N PRO A 66 2.70 -4.67 -15.31
CA PRO A 66 2.14 -6.02 -15.18
C PRO A 66 1.04 -6.12 -14.12
N LEU A 67 1.08 -5.28 -13.09
CA LEU A 67 0.06 -5.23 -12.04
C LEU A 67 -0.33 -3.79 -11.72
N ILE A 68 -1.61 -3.48 -11.80
CA ILE A 68 -2.19 -2.20 -11.34
C ILE A 68 -2.93 -2.44 -10.04
N ILE A 69 -2.62 -1.63 -9.03
CA ILE A 69 -3.37 -1.58 -7.78
C ILE A 69 -4.35 -0.41 -7.88
N THR A 70 -5.63 -0.63 -7.61
CA THR A 70 -6.64 0.45 -7.60
C THR A 70 -7.22 0.64 -6.21
N SER A 71 -7.72 1.83 -5.90
CA SER A 71 -8.30 2.15 -4.58
C SER A 71 -9.43 3.16 -4.65
N LEU A 72 -10.18 3.27 -3.54
CA LEU A 72 -11.30 4.18 -3.25
C LEU A 72 -12.61 3.92 -4.00
N HIS A 73 -12.65 4.05 -5.33
CA HIS A 73 -13.87 3.83 -6.14
C HIS A 73 -13.74 2.61 -7.04
N ALA A 74 -14.90 2.11 -7.50
CA ALA A 74 -14.97 0.97 -8.39
C ALA A 74 -14.13 1.19 -9.67
N PRO A 75 -13.22 0.24 -10.04
CA PRO A 75 -12.20 0.48 -11.05
C PRO A 75 -12.60 0.06 -12.47
N ASN A 76 -13.89 -0.04 -12.80
CA ASN A 76 -14.39 -0.65 -14.06
C ASN A 76 -13.62 -0.20 -15.32
N ARG A 77 -13.44 1.12 -15.51
CA ARG A 77 -12.71 1.68 -16.66
C ARG A 77 -11.22 1.38 -16.65
N VAL A 78 -10.61 1.23 -15.47
CA VAL A 78 -9.19 0.88 -15.32
C VAL A 78 -8.99 -0.60 -15.61
N VAL A 79 -9.89 -1.46 -15.13
CA VAL A 79 -9.88 -2.90 -15.42
C VAL A 79 -9.89 -3.16 -16.93
N GLU A 80 -10.84 -2.56 -17.65
CA GLU A 80 -10.93 -2.71 -19.11
C GLU A 80 -9.63 -2.32 -19.83
N GLN A 81 -9.04 -1.17 -19.48
CA GLN A 81 -7.80 -0.70 -20.08
C GLN A 81 -6.60 -1.59 -19.75
N VAL A 82 -6.52 -2.09 -18.51
CA VAL A 82 -5.40 -2.92 -18.05
C VAL A 82 -5.45 -4.32 -18.66
N HIS A 83 -6.63 -4.92 -18.72
CA HIS A 83 -6.84 -6.21 -19.37
C HIS A 83 -6.56 -6.16 -20.87
N ALA A 84 -6.81 -5.02 -21.54
CA ALA A 84 -6.56 -4.85 -22.97
C ALA A 84 -5.08 -5.04 -23.39
N TYR A 85 -4.13 -4.80 -22.48
CA TYR A 85 -2.71 -5.08 -22.72
C TYR A 85 -2.19 -6.33 -22.01
N GLY A 86 -3.05 -7.05 -21.28
CA GLY A 86 -2.72 -8.28 -20.55
C GLY A 86 -2.17 -8.08 -19.13
N GLY A 87 -2.30 -6.89 -18.55
CA GLY A 87 -1.98 -6.65 -17.15
C GLY A 87 -3.06 -7.18 -16.21
N MET A 88 -2.75 -7.23 -14.91
CA MET A 88 -3.69 -7.62 -13.86
C MET A 88 -4.10 -6.40 -13.02
N VAL A 89 -5.30 -6.41 -12.45
CA VAL A 89 -5.80 -5.38 -11.52
C VAL A 89 -6.14 -5.98 -10.17
N PHE A 90 -5.47 -5.48 -9.13
CA PHE A 90 -5.82 -5.76 -7.74
C PHE A 90 -6.47 -4.53 -7.12
N HIS A 91 -7.49 -4.70 -6.29
CA HIS A 91 -8.22 -3.56 -5.70
C HIS A 91 -8.17 -3.56 -4.17
N ASP A 92 -7.80 -2.42 -3.61
CA ASP A 92 -7.83 -2.13 -2.18
C ASP A 92 -9.27 -2.05 -1.69
N VAL A 93 -9.63 -2.92 -0.74
CA VAL A 93 -10.95 -2.97 -0.13
C VAL A 93 -10.86 -2.95 1.38
N THR A 94 -11.76 -2.19 2.00
CA THR A 94 -11.82 -1.99 3.45
C THR A 94 -13.11 -2.52 4.08
N THR A 95 -14.05 -2.98 3.24
CA THR A 95 -15.36 -3.52 3.65
C THR A 95 -15.80 -4.64 2.71
N LEU A 96 -16.70 -5.52 3.17
CA LEU A 96 -17.30 -6.57 2.34
C LEU A 96 -18.06 -6.03 1.13
N ARG A 97 -18.70 -4.86 1.28
CA ARG A 97 -19.38 -4.18 0.17
C ARG A 97 -18.39 -3.72 -0.89
N HIS A 98 -17.22 -3.19 -0.48
CA HIS A 98 -16.16 -2.81 -1.41
C HIS A 98 -15.59 -4.04 -2.12
N ALA A 99 -15.37 -5.15 -1.40
CA ALA A 99 -14.95 -6.43 -1.98
C ALA A 99 -15.90 -6.91 -3.08
N LYS A 100 -17.20 -7.00 -2.79
CA LYS A 100 -18.22 -7.43 -3.78
C LYS A 100 -18.24 -6.52 -5.01
N LYS A 101 -18.22 -5.21 -4.82
CA LYS A 101 -18.20 -4.25 -5.94
C LYS A 101 -16.93 -4.34 -6.79
N ALA A 102 -15.79 -4.63 -6.18
CA ALA A 102 -14.53 -4.78 -6.90
C ALA A 102 -14.56 -6.06 -7.76
N ILE A 103 -15.07 -7.17 -7.20
CA ILE A 103 -15.31 -8.41 -7.95
C ILE A 103 -16.26 -8.17 -9.12
N ASP A 104 -17.38 -7.49 -8.89
CA ASP A 104 -18.35 -7.12 -9.95
C ASP A 104 -17.71 -6.24 -11.04
N ALA A 105 -16.67 -5.48 -10.70
CA ALA A 105 -15.92 -4.65 -11.65
C ALA A 105 -14.86 -5.43 -12.45
N GLY A 106 -14.66 -6.72 -12.17
CA GLY A 106 -13.77 -7.61 -12.91
C GLY A 106 -12.31 -7.60 -12.47
N VAL A 107 -12.01 -7.21 -11.22
CA VAL A 107 -10.63 -7.24 -10.71
C VAL A 107 -10.11 -8.67 -10.58
N ASP A 108 -8.81 -8.86 -10.79
CA ASP A 108 -8.12 -10.16 -10.69
C ASP A 108 -7.76 -10.54 -9.26
N GLY A 109 -7.75 -9.56 -8.34
CA GLY A 109 -7.33 -9.76 -6.96
C GLY A 109 -7.92 -8.73 -6.00
N LEU A 110 -8.05 -9.12 -4.75
CA LEU A 110 -8.47 -8.23 -3.67
C LEU A 110 -7.32 -8.00 -2.70
N ILE A 111 -7.14 -6.74 -2.30
CA ILE A 111 -6.22 -6.34 -1.23
C ILE A 111 -7.07 -5.92 -0.03
N LEU A 112 -7.11 -6.76 1.00
CA LEU A 112 -7.88 -6.50 2.22
C LEU A 112 -7.08 -5.56 3.12
N VAL A 113 -7.39 -4.27 3.03
CA VAL A 113 -6.74 -3.22 3.84
C VAL A 113 -7.42 -3.15 5.20
N CYS A 114 -6.90 -3.95 6.12
CA CYS A 114 -7.46 -4.16 7.46
C CYS A 114 -7.08 -3.05 8.45
N HIS A 115 -7.68 -3.12 9.63
CA HIS A 115 -7.29 -2.24 10.74
C HIS A 115 -5.79 -2.35 11.05
N GLY A 116 -5.17 -1.21 11.34
CA GLY A 116 -3.74 -1.11 11.58
C GLY A 116 -2.85 -0.99 10.32
N ALA A 117 -3.41 -0.96 9.11
CA ALA A 117 -2.67 -0.54 7.91
C ALA A 117 -2.29 0.95 7.96
N GLY A 118 -1.12 1.33 7.45
CA GLY A 118 -0.69 2.73 7.41
C GLY A 118 -1.43 3.52 6.32
N GLY A 119 -1.71 4.80 6.57
CA GLY A 119 -2.56 5.58 5.67
C GLY A 119 -4.01 5.07 5.69
N HIS A 120 -4.75 5.22 4.59
CA HIS A 120 -6.16 4.84 4.52
C HIS A 120 -6.36 3.37 4.88
N ALA A 121 -7.20 3.11 5.88
CA ALA A 121 -7.36 1.77 6.43
C ALA A 121 -8.80 1.48 6.87
N GLY A 122 -9.20 0.21 6.72
CA GLY A 122 -10.48 -0.28 7.24
C GLY A 122 -10.49 -0.42 8.76
N ARG A 123 -11.67 -0.76 9.29
CA ARG A 123 -11.87 -1.07 10.72
C ARG A 123 -11.98 -2.57 10.99
N LEU A 124 -12.07 -3.39 9.94
CA LEU A 124 -12.24 -4.82 10.10
C LEU A 124 -10.94 -5.47 10.55
N ASN A 125 -11.08 -6.40 11.50
CA ASN A 125 -10.00 -7.26 11.94
C ASN A 125 -9.64 -8.26 10.82
N PRO A 126 -8.35 -8.56 10.60
CA PRO A 126 -7.91 -9.46 9.53
C PRO A 126 -8.53 -10.87 9.60
N PHE A 127 -8.70 -11.46 10.79
CA PHE A 127 -9.30 -12.79 10.93
C PHE A 127 -10.75 -12.81 10.45
N ALA A 128 -11.55 -11.82 10.88
CA ALA A 128 -12.95 -11.70 10.48
C ALA A 128 -13.07 -11.38 8.98
N PHE A 129 -12.29 -10.41 8.49
CA PHE A 129 -12.42 -9.93 7.13
C PHE A 129 -12.02 -11.00 6.10
N VAL A 130 -10.91 -11.70 6.33
CA VAL A 130 -10.47 -12.79 5.45
C VAL A 130 -11.50 -13.92 5.45
N ALA A 131 -11.97 -14.36 6.62
CA ALA A 131 -12.94 -15.44 6.74
C ALA A 131 -14.25 -15.12 6.00
N GLU A 132 -14.77 -13.91 6.12
CA GLU A 132 -16.00 -13.50 5.44
C GLU A 132 -15.82 -13.32 3.93
N VAL A 133 -14.69 -12.77 3.47
CA VAL A 133 -14.42 -12.64 2.02
C VAL A 133 -14.29 -14.02 1.37
N ARG A 134 -13.61 -14.97 2.01
CA ARG A 134 -13.46 -16.34 1.50
C ARG A 134 -14.78 -17.11 1.38
N GLN A 135 -15.87 -16.65 1.98
CA GLN A 135 -17.20 -17.27 1.76
C GLN A 135 -17.77 -17.01 0.35
N PHE A 136 -17.26 -15.99 -0.35
CA PHE A 136 -17.79 -15.60 -1.67
C PHE A 136 -16.70 -15.28 -2.71
N TYR A 137 -15.43 -15.50 -2.39
CA TYR A 137 -14.31 -15.20 -3.28
C TYR A 137 -13.12 -16.16 -3.10
N ASP A 138 -12.87 -16.95 -4.14
CA ASP A 138 -11.78 -17.93 -4.20
C ASP A 138 -10.54 -17.43 -4.95
N GLY A 139 -10.59 -16.20 -5.51
CA GLY A 139 -9.47 -15.64 -6.26
C GLY A 139 -8.31 -15.15 -5.39
N PRO A 140 -7.28 -14.56 -6.01
CA PRO A 140 -6.12 -14.01 -5.33
C PRO A 140 -6.48 -13.01 -4.24
N LEU A 141 -5.98 -13.25 -3.03
CA LEU A 141 -6.24 -12.43 -1.85
C LEU A 141 -4.92 -11.96 -1.23
N VAL A 142 -4.79 -10.65 -1.05
CA VAL A 142 -3.66 -10.01 -0.39
C VAL A 142 -4.12 -9.42 0.94
N LEU A 143 -3.39 -9.67 2.02
CA LEU A 143 -3.68 -9.08 3.32
C LEU A 143 -2.77 -7.87 3.59
N ALA A 144 -3.35 -6.72 3.93
CA ALA A 144 -2.62 -5.54 4.34
C ALA A 144 -3.05 -5.09 5.75
N GLY A 145 -2.08 -4.68 6.57
CA GLY A 145 -2.33 -4.11 7.90
C GLY A 145 -1.56 -4.80 9.01
N ALA A 146 -0.81 -4.01 9.81
CA ALA A 146 0.02 -4.44 10.93
C ALA A 146 1.05 -5.56 10.67
N ILE A 147 1.18 -6.06 9.45
CA ILE A 147 2.18 -7.06 9.07
C ILE A 147 3.51 -6.37 8.82
N THR A 148 4.48 -6.72 9.65
CA THR A 148 5.87 -6.32 9.51
C THR A 148 6.82 -7.50 9.56
N LYS A 149 6.54 -8.67 10.14
CA LYS A 149 7.53 -9.75 10.33
C LYS A 149 7.19 -11.06 9.59
N GLY A 150 8.16 -11.94 9.42
CA GLY A 150 7.98 -13.19 8.66
C GLY A 150 6.99 -14.17 9.29
N GLU A 151 6.95 -14.28 10.61
CA GLU A 151 5.97 -15.11 11.33
C GLU A 151 4.52 -14.63 11.10
N GLN A 152 4.34 -13.33 10.86
CA GLN A 152 3.04 -12.75 10.54
C GLN A 152 2.62 -13.06 9.10
N ILE A 153 3.59 -13.24 8.19
CA ILE A 153 3.32 -13.75 6.83
C ILE A 153 2.81 -15.19 6.92
N ALA A 154 3.45 -16.04 7.73
CA ALA A 154 3.01 -17.42 7.94
C ALA A 154 1.60 -17.47 8.56
N ALA A 155 1.32 -16.62 9.55
CA ALA A 155 0.00 -16.51 10.14
C ALA A 155 -1.06 -16.04 9.13
N ALA A 156 -0.73 -15.05 8.28
CA ALA A 156 -1.62 -14.59 7.22
C ALA A 156 -1.91 -15.72 6.22
N GLN A 157 -0.89 -16.45 5.78
CA GLN A 157 -1.07 -17.59 4.88
C GLN A 157 -1.97 -18.66 5.50
N ALA A 158 -1.84 -18.93 6.81
CA ALA A 158 -2.72 -19.85 7.52
C ALA A 158 -4.19 -19.38 7.58
N LEU A 159 -4.46 -18.07 7.47
CA LEU A 159 -5.81 -17.53 7.31
C LEU A 159 -6.40 -17.75 5.91
N GLY A 160 -5.58 -18.23 4.97
CA GLY A 160 -5.97 -18.46 3.59
C GLY A 160 -5.79 -17.23 2.71
N VAL A 161 -4.81 -16.36 2.97
CA VAL A 161 -4.39 -15.34 1.98
C VAL A 161 -3.17 -15.81 1.19
N ASP A 162 -3.05 -15.33 -0.05
CA ASP A 162 -1.99 -15.73 -0.99
C ASP A 162 -0.73 -14.87 -0.83
N MET A 163 -0.92 -13.60 -0.45
CA MET A 163 0.14 -12.62 -0.32
C MET A 163 -0.13 -11.66 0.85
N VAL A 164 0.91 -10.94 1.25
CA VAL A 164 0.82 -9.84 2.21
C VAL A 164 1.32 -8.54 1.56
N TYR A 165 0.79 -7.41 2.02
CA TYR A 165 1.20 -6.10 1.57
C TYR A 165 1.67 -5.23 2.74
N MET A 166 2.94 -4.82 2.69
CA MET A 166 3.60 -4.05 3.74
C MET A 166 3.98 -2.66 3.23
N GLY A 167 3.52 -1.62 3.92
CA GLY A 167 3.93 -0.23 3.69
C GLY A 167 4.99 0.21 4.69
N THR A 168 4.58 0.34 5.97
CA THR A 168 5.39 0.93 7.07
C THR A 168 6.80 0.36 7.16
N ARG A 169 6.98 -0.97 7.04
CA ARG A 169 8.30 -1.62 7.11
C ARG A 169 9.27 -1.09 6.05
N PHE A 170 8.79 -0.85 4.84
CA PHE A 170 9.64 -0.40 3.75
C PHE A 170 9.90 1.11 3.77
N ILE A 171 9.18 1.90 4.58
CA ILE A 171 9.47 3.33 4.78
C ILE A 171 10.83 3.52 5.43
N ALA A 172 11.14 2.71 6.45
CA ALA A 172 12.41 2.72 7.17
C ALA A 172 13.47 1.84 6.50
N THR A 173 13.65 1.97 5.18
CA THR A 173 14.75 1.33 4.44
C THR A 173 15.68 2.36 3.83
N GLN A 174 16.91 1.95 3.51
CA GLN A 174 17.91 2.84 2.89
C GLN A 174 17.41 3.39 1.55
N GLN A 175 16.81 2.53 0.72
CA GLN A 175 16.34 2.86 -0.63
C GLN A 175 15.06 3.71 -0.66
N ALA A 176 14.27 3.72 0.41
CA ALA A 176 13.03 4.50 0.43
C ALA A 176 13.30 5.99 0.23
N ASN A 177 12.63 6.62 -0.74
CA ASN A 177 12.69 8.07 -0.94
C ASN A 177 11.75 8.80 0.03
N ALA A 178 11.93 8.55 1.33
CA ALA A 178 11.21 9.20 2.42
C ALA A 178 12.14 10.17 3.16
N GLN A 179 11.57 11.24 3.72
CA GLN A 179 12.34 12.21 4.51
C GLN A 179 13.07 11.50 5.67
N PRO A 180 14.33 11.85 5.98
CA PRO A 180 15.06 11.24 7.09
C PRO A 180 14.31 11.31 8.42
N ALA A 181 13.65 12.44 8.71
CA ALA A 181 12.83 12.61 9.90
C ALA A 181 11.63 11.66 9.95
N TYR A 182 11.03 11.34 8.80
CA TYR A 182 9.95 10.35 8.72
C TYR A 182 10.48 8.94 9.01
N LYS A 183 11.60 8.57 8.40
CA LYS A 183 12.23 7.26 8.69
C LYS A 183 12.56 7.14 10.18
N GLN A 184 13.14 8.17 10.78
CA GLN A 184 13.47 8.18 12.20
C GLN A 184 12.21 8.04 13.08
N MET A 185 11.14 8.76 12.76
CA MET A 185 9.88 8.67 13.51
C MET A 185 9.26 7.27 13.43
N VAL A 186 9.40 6.56 12.29
CA VAL A 186 8.99 5.15 12.17
C VAL A 186 9.82 4.25 13.08
N LEU A 187 11.11 4.51 13.26
CA LEU A 187 11.98 3.71 14.15
C LEU A 187 11.70 3.92 15.63
N GLU A 188 11.18 5.09 16.00
CA GLU A 188 10.92 5.48 17.40
C GLU A 188 9.49 5.18 17.86
N ALA A 189 8.55 5.03 16.93
CA ALA A 189 7.14 4.88 17.23
C ALA A 189 6.75 3.45 17.66
N ALA A 190 5.78 3.37 18.56
CA ALA A 190 5.11 2.14 18.96
C ALA A 190 3.67 2.09 18.40
N ALA A 191 3.00 0.95 18.58
CA ALA A 191 1.61 0.77 18.13
C ALA A 191 0.64 1.81 18.72
N GLY A 192 0.89 2.28 19.96
CA GLY A 192 0.09 3.31 20.64
C GLY A 192 0.28 4.73 20.08
N ASP A 193 1.30 4.94 19.25
CA ASP A 193 1.58 6.22 18.60
C ASP A 193 0.88 6.34 17.23
N ILE A 194 -0.02 5.41 16.91
CA ILE A 194 -0.79 5.44 15.68
C ILE A 194 -2.17 6.02 15.93
N VAL A 195 -2.46 7.15 15.30
CA VAL A 195 -3.73 7.87 15.41
C VAL A 195 -4.60 7.57 14.19
N TYR A 196 -5.78 6.99 14.43
CA TYR A 196 -6.75 6.69 13.39
C TYR A 196 -7.75 7.85 13.22
N THR A 197 -7.61 8.62 12.15
CA THR A 197 -8.42 9.83 11.92
C THR A 197 -8.72 10.01 10.43
N ASN A 198 -9.82 10.70 10.12
CA ASN A 198 -10.16 11.12 8.75
C ASN A 198 -9.80 12.58 8.47
N LEU A 199 -9.21 13.30 9.44
CA LEU A 199 -8.99 14.74 9.35
C LEU A 199 -8.18 15.15 8.11
N PHE A 200 -7.12 14.41 7.80
CA PHE A 200 -6.11 14.83 6.83
C PHE A 200 -6.45 14.52 5.38
N THR A 201 -7.38 13.61 5.13
CA THR A 201 -7.73 13.24 3.75
C THR A 201 -9.23 13.17 3.54
N GLY A 202 -10.05 13.23 4.59
CA GLY A 202 -11.48 12.94 4.57
C GLY A 202 -11.82 11.45 4.62
N VAL A 203 -10.85 10.56 4.42
CA VAL A 203 -11.00 9.11 4.61
C VAL A 203 -10.16 8.70 5.81
N HIS A 204 -10.71 7.84 6.66
CA HIS A 204 -9.96 7.40 7.84
C HIS A 204 -8.66 6.70 7.45
N GLY A 205 -7.57 7.13 8.06
CA GLY A 205 -6.26 6.53 7.94
C GLY A 205 -5.48 6.57 9.25
N ASN A 206 -4.41 5.79 9.29
CA ASN A 206 -3.49 5.72 10.42
C ASN A 206 -2.26 6.59 10.18
N TYR A 207 -1.95 7.43 11.15
CA TYR A 207 -0.89 8.44 11.09
C TYR A 207 -0.03 8.42 12.36
N LEU A 208 1.23 8.83 12.24
CA LEU A 208 2.15 8.96 13.37
C LEU A 208 1.73 10.15 14.23
N ARG A 209 1.46 9.87 15.51
CA ARG A 209 1.15 10.84 16.56
C ARG A 209 2.14 12.00 16.56
N GLN A 210 3.44 11.69 16.52
CA GLN A 210 4.51 12.67 16.61
C GLN A 210 4.48 13.66 15.43
N SER A 211 4.05 13.23 14.24
CA SER A 211 3.90 14.14 13.09
C SER A 211 2.73 15.11 13.25
N ILE A 212 1.66 14.67 13.91
CA ILE A 212 0.48 15.48 14.23
C ILE A 212 0.84 16.54 15.28
N GLU A 213 1.55 16.13 16.32
CA GLU A 213 2.05 17.03 17.38
C GLU A 213 3.03 18.07 16.82
N GLN A 214 3.96 17.66 15.94
CA GLN A 214 4.88 18.58 15.26
C GLN A 214 4.15 19.62 14.38
N ALA A 215 2.98 19.27 13.85
CA ALA A 215 2.12 20.19 13.12
C ALA A 215 1.27 21.10 14.03
N GLY A 216 1.44 21.02 15.35
CA GLY A 216 0.76 21.86 16.34
C GLY A 216 -0.66 21.44 16.67
N MET A 217 -1.03 20.18 16.41
CA MET A 217 -2.36 19.63 16.71
C MET A 217 -2.31 18.69 17.91
N ASP A 218 -3.41 18.63 18.66
CA ASP A 218 -3.59 17.64 19.73
C ASP A 218 -4.13 16.32 19.13
N PRO A 219 -3.35 15.23 19.14
CA PRO A 219 -3.78 13.93 18.61
C PRO A 219 -4.98 13.31 19.35
N GLU A 220 -5.25 13.70 20.59
CA GLU A 220 -6.39 13.22 21.39
C GLU A 220 -7.67 14.03 21.16
N ALA A 221 -7.56 15.20 20.52
CA ALA A 221 -8.66 16.15 20.32
C ALA A 221 -8.77 16.63 18.86
N LEU A 222 -8.50 15.73 17.90
CA LEU A 222 -8.62 16.05 16.49
C LEU A 222 -10.08 16.22 16.06
N PRO A 223 -10.42 17.29 15.31
CA PRO A 223 -11.75 17.42 14.72
C PRO A 223 -12.02 16.34 13.66
N GLU A 224 -13.29 16.08 13.37
CA GLU A 224 -13.67 15.25 12.24
C GLU A 224 -13.36 15.95 10.90
N GLY A 225 -12.80 15.20 9.96
CA GLY A 225 -12.52 15.69 8.60
C GLY A 225 -13.78 15.81 7.74
N ASP A 226 -13.82 16.85 6.89
CA ASP A 226 -14.86 17.03 5.88
C ASP A 226 -14.53 16.25 4.59
N LYS A 227 -15.37 15.26 4.26
CA LYS A 227 -15.25 14.46 3.03
C LYS A 227 -15.37 15.28 1.75
N SER A 228 -16.10 16.39 1.76
CA SER A 228 -16.37 17.21 0.57
C SER A 228 -15.19 18.13 0.18
N ALA A 229 -14.31 18.41 1.14
CA ALA A 229 -13.10 19.23 0.94
C ALA A 229 -11.95 18.46 0.26
N MET A 230 -12.13 17.16 0.00
CA MET A 230 -11.12 16.26 -0.53
C MET A 230 -10.79 16.56 -2.00
N ARG A 231 -9.50 16.59 -2.33
CA ARG A 231 -8.97 16.74 -3.68
C ARG A 231 -7.76 15.83 -3.86
N TYR A 232 -7.94 14.70 -4.53
CA TYR A 232 -6.83 13.93 -5.11
C TYR A 232 -6.46 14.54 -6.46
N GLY A 233 -5.18 14.67 -6.79
CA GLY A 233 -4.73 15.23 -8.08
C GLY A 233 -3.48 16.09 -7.97
N SER A 234 -3.12 16.73 -9.08
CA SER A 234 -1.92 17.57 -9.24
C SER A 234 -1.88 18.77 -8.28
N GLY A 235 -3.04 19.27 -7.89
CA GLY A 235 -3.19 20.42 -6.99
C GLY A 235 -3.58 20.07 -5.54
N GLY A 236 -3.10 18.93 -5.01
CA GLY A 236 -3.47 18.39 -3.69
C GLY A 236 -3.69 19.47 -2.60
N SER A 237 -4.68 19.24 -1.71
CA SER A 237 -5.27 20.24 -0.80
C SER A 237 -4.34 21.42 -0.45
N SER A 238 -4.61 22.58 -1.05
CA SER A 238 -3.80 23.80 -1.01
C SER A 238 -3.70 24.49 0.38
N LYS A 239 -4.11 23.83 1.48
CA LYS A 239 -3.73 24.24 2.85
C LYS A 239 -2.35 23.67 3.19
N ALA A 240 -1.36 24.18 2.45
CA ALA A 240 -0.13 23.51 2.03
C ALA A 240 1.07 23.49 3.00
N LYS A 241 0.89 23.49 4.33
CA LYS A 241 2.02 23.26 5.25
C LYS A 241 1.77 22.19 6.30
N ALA A 242 0.67 22.24 7.03
CA ALA A 242 0.43 21.27 8.10
C ALA A 242 0.22 19.83 7.59
N TRP A 243 -0.15 19.62 6.33
CA TRP A 243 -0.66 18.34 5.80
C TRP A 243 0.40 17.53 5.06
N ARG A 244 1.40 18.20 4.48
CA ARG A 244 2.55 17.53 3.81
C ARG A 244 3.40 16.76 4.83
N ASP A 245 3.45 17.28 6.05
CA ASP A 245 4.31 16.80 7.11
C ASP A 245 3.54 15.91 8.11
N ILE A 246 2.30 15.50 7.77
CA ILE A 246 1.58 14.42 8.46
C ILE A 246 1.93 13.10 7.79
N TRP A 247 2.48 12.18 8.57
CA TRP A 247 3.06 10.96 8.03
C TRP A 247 2.26 9.71 8.42
N GLY A 248 1.98 8.85 7.44
CA GLY A 248 1.11 7.69 7.58
C GLY A 248 1.85 6.40 7.94
N ALA A 249 1.67 5.85 9.14
CA ALA A 249 2.24 4.57 9.54
C ALA A 249 1.16 3.63 10.08
N GLY A 250 1.42 2.32 9.99
CA GLY A 250 0.54 1.27 10.51
C GLY A 250 0.92 0.80 11.91
N GLN A 251 0.01 0.14 12.61
CA GLN A 251 0.17 -0.33 14.00
C GLN A 251 1.30 -1.36 14.19
N GLY A 252 1.79 -1.97 13.10
CA GLY A 252 2.97 -2.84 13.15
C GLY A 252 4.30 -2.10 13.33
N VAL A 253 4.27 -0.77 13.47
CA VAL A 253 5.46 0.11 13.50
C VAL A 253 6.49 -0.27 14.57
N GLY A 254 6.06 -0.66 15.77
CA GLY A 254 6.98 -1.00 16.86
C GLY A 254 7.85 -2.25 16.62
N GLY A 255 7.62 -3.00 15.53
CA GLY A 255 8.49 -4.09 15.09
C GLY A 255 9.63 -3.64 14.17
N ILE A 256 9.73 -2.35 13.84
CA ILE A 256 10.69 -1.78 12.89
C ILE A 256 11.71 -0.95 13.67
N THR A 257 12.90 -1.50 13.90
CA THR A 257 13.91 -0.87 14.78
C THR A 257 15.24 -0.62 14.07
N THR A 258 15.32 -0.86 12.77
CA THR A 258 16.55 -0.78 11.98
C THR A 258 16.32 -0.10 10.63
N LEU A 259 17.34 0.58 10.12
CA LEU A 259 17.36 1.19 8.79
C LEU A 259 18.17 0.32 7.82
N ASN A 260 17.71 -0.91 7.56
CA ASN A 260 18.43 -1.83 6.69
C ASN A 260 18.17 -1.55 5.20
N SER A 261 18.92 -2.24 4.35
CA SER A 261 18.62 -2.27 2.92
C SER A 261 17.35 -3.09 2.66
N VAL A 262 16.63 -2.80 1.57
CA VAL A 262 15.47 -3.61 1.14
C VAL A 262 15.84 -5.09 0.97
N ALA A 263 17.05 -5.39 0.49
CA ALA A 263 17.52 -6.77 0.32
C ALA A 263 17.62 -7.50 1.68
N ASP A 264 18.20 -6.85 2.69
CA ASP A 264 18.34 -7.41 4.04
C ASP A 264 16.98 -7.57 4.72
N GLU A 265 16.06 -6.63 4.51
CA GLU A 265 14.68 -6.73 5.00
C GLU A 265 13.96 -7.94 4.40
N ILE A 266 14.08 -8.16 3.09
CA ILE A 266 13.49 -9.33 2.43
C ILE A 266 14.14 -10.63 2.90
N ALA A 267 15.46 -10.65 3.10
CA ALA A 267 16.16 -11.81 3.64
C ALA A 267 15.69 -12.15 5.06
N THR A 268 15.53 -11.14 5.91
CA THR A 268 15.02 -11.27 7.28
C THR A 268 13.59 -11.81 7.27
N LEU A 269 12.69 -11.22 6.48
CA LEU A 269 11.31 -11.69 6.33
C LEU A 269 11.24 -13.16 5.90
N ARG A 270 12.09 -13.57 4.96
CA ARG A 270 12.17 -14.96 4.49
C ARG A 270 12.65 -15.91 5.60
N ALA A 271 13.69 -15.53 6.34
CA ALA A 271 14.23 -16.33 7.43
C ALA A 271 13.21 -16.51 8.56
N ASP A 272 12.60 -15.41 9.01
CA ASP A 272 11.56 -15.40 10.05
C ASP A 272 10.36 -16.26 9.64
N TYR A 273 9.92 -16.15 8.38
CA TYR A 273 8.83 -16.95 7.82
C TYR A 273 9.15 -18.45 7.84
N GLN A 274 10.33 -18.84 7.37
CA GLN A 274 10.74 -20.24 7.37
C GLN A 274 10.85 -20.81 8.78
N GLN A 275 11.44 -20.04 9.70
CA GLN A 275 11.54 -20.40 11.11
C GLN A 275 10.16 -20.59 11.75
N ALA A 276 9.20 -19.72 11.45
CA ALA A 276 7.84 -19.83 11.94
C ALA A 276 7.15 -21.11 11.46
N LEU A 277 7.29 -21.46 10.18
CA LEU A 277 6.76 -22.71 9.63
C LEU A 277 7.38 -23.95 10.30
N ASP A 278 8.69 -23.94 10.53
CA ASP A 278 9.38 -25.06 11.17
C ASP A 278 8.98 -25.22 12.64
N GLN A 279 8.74 -24.11 13.35
CA GLN A 279 8.22 -24.15 14.71
C GLN A 279 6.79 -24.71 14.77
N LEU A 280 5.92 -24.29 13.85
CA LEU A 280 4.54 -24.79 13.79
C LEU A 280 4.48 -26.29 13.50
N ARG A 281 5.34 -26.80 12.60
CA ARG A 281 5.42 -28.24 12.29
C ARG A 281 5.93 -29.11 13.45
N ARG A 282 6.65 -28.52 14.41
CA ARG A 282 7.19 -29.23 15.58
C ARG A 282 6.22 -29.30 16.75
N ARG A 283 5.15 -28.50 16.75
CA ARG A 283 4.11 -28.51 17.79
C ARG A 283 3.06 -29.56 17.48
#